data_AF-A0A3C1M4A5-F1
#
_entry.id   AF-A0A3C1M4A5-F1
#
_cell.length_a   1.000
_cell.length_b   1.000
_cell.length_c   1.000
_cell.angle_alpha   90.00
_cell.angle_beta   90.00
_cell.angle_gamma   90.00
#
_symmetry.space_group_name_H-M   'P 1'
#
loop_
_entity.id
_entity.type
_entity.pdbx_description
1 polymer ?
#
loop_
_entity_poly.entity_id
_entity_poly.type
_entity_poly.pdbx_seq_one_letter_code
_entity_poly.pdbx_strand_id
1 'polypeptide(L)'
;KKKISEDFGDANFIIDSKEFQEGFSAKPDKSIEWFRYLGVNLEANESFRERKDVVGTVVQKRNDIVHRNDDASEISFGDVSTYIEVFIEYLCGIEYAVQQRTCKDM
;
A
#
# COMPACT_ATOMS: atom_id res chain seq x y z
N LYS A 1 44.56 7.40 4.25
CA LYS A 1 43.21 6.79 4.26
C LYS A 1 42.22 7.87 3.78
N LYS A 2 41.61 7.71 2.60
CA LYS A 2 40.67 8.69 2.06
C LYS A 2 39.35 8.54 2.82
N LYS A 3 38.96 9.55 3.59
CA LYS A 3 37.69 9.61 4.31
C LYS A 3 36.63 9.96 3.27
N ILE A 4 35.78 9.01 2.93
CA ILE A 4 34.59 9.28 2.11
C ILE A 4 33.63 10.01 3.05
N SER A 5 33.34 11.28 2.77
CA SER A 5 32.23 11.99 3.40
C SER A 5 30.99 11.66 2.58
N GLU A 6 30.00 11.03 3.21
CA GLU A 6 28.67 10.89 2.64
C GLU A 6 27.95 12.22 2.85
N ASP A 7 27.98 13.07 1.83
CA ASP A 7 27.19 14.31 1.83
C ASP A 7 25.75 13.96 1.46
N PHE A 8 24.81 14.24 2.37
CA PHE A 8 23.38 14.11 2.13
C PHE A 8 22.88 15.40 1.47
N GLY A 9 22.13 15.27 0.37
CA GLY A 9 21.52 16.38 -0.35
C GLY A 9 20.00 16.30 -0.34
N ASP A 10 19.35 17.42 -0.61
CA ASP A 10 17.90 17.47 -0.75
C ASP A 10 17.44 16.73 -2.02
N ALA A 11 16.41 15.90 -1.88
CA ALA A 11 15.74 15.25 -2.99
C ALA A 11 14.50 16.04 -3.38
N ASN A 12 14.47 16.57 -4.61
CA ASN A 12 13.29 17.21 -5.18
C ASN A 12 12.59 16.24 -6.13
N PHE A 13 11.35 15.89 -5.80
CA PHE A 13 10.50 15.04 -6.63
C PHE A 13 9.43 15.91 -7.30
N ILE A 14 9.49 16.00 -8.63
CA ILE A 14 8.40 16.56 -9.43
C ILE A 14 7.65 15.37 -10.01
N ILE A 15 6.50 15.06 -9.43
CA ILE A 15 5.63 13.97 -9.89
C ILE A 15 4.44 14.62 -10.58
N ASP A 16 4.23 14.28 -11.85
CA ASP A 16 3.03 14.72 -12.54
C ASP A 16 1.82 13.85 -12.17
N SER A 17 0.61 14.38 -12.36
CA SER A 17 -0.64 13.68 -11.98
C SER A 17 -0.80 12.34 -12.69
N LYS A 18 -0.32 12.23 -13.93
CA LYS A 18 -0.44 11.01 -14.73
C LYS A 18 0.51 9.93 -14.20
N GLU A 19 1.78 10.30 -13.93
CA GLU A 19 2.77 9.41 -13.31
C GLU A 19 2.29 8.92 -11.94
N PHE A 20 1.69 9.82 -11.15
CA PHE A 20 1.08 9.44 -9.88
C PHE A 20 -0.07 8.45 -10.07
N GLN A 21 -1.01 8.69 -10.99
CA GLN A 21 -2.14 7.80 -11.23
C GLN A 21 -1.75 6.44 -11.83
N GLU A 22 -0.72 6.40 -12.68
CA GLU A 22 -0.23 5.16 -13.30
C GLU A 22 0.62 4.33 -12.32
N GLY A 23 1.41 5.00 -11.48
CA GLY A 23 2.29 4.33 -10.54
C GLY A 23 1.62 4.01 -9.21
N PHE A 24 0.83 4.91 -8.66
CA PHE A 24 0.18 4.75 -7.36
C PHE A 24 -1.18 4.06 -7.54
N SER A 25 -1.25 2.79 -7.14
CA SER A 25 -2.48 2.01 -7.17
C SER A 25 -2.73 1.35 -5.82
N ALA A 26 -3.96 0.91 -5.61
CA ALA A 26 -4.31 0.13 -4.42
C ALA A 26 -3.61 -1.25 -4.36
N LYS A 27 -2.81 -1.64 -5.37
CA LYS A 27 -2.04 -2.88 -5.34
C LYS A 27 -0.87 -2.76 -4.36
N PRO A 28 -0.74 -3.68 -3.39
CA PRO A 28 0.32 -3.64 -2.38
C PRO A 28 1.75 -3.56 -2.95
N ASP A 29 2.07 -4.29 -4.02
CA ASP A 29 3.40 -4.25 -4.65
C ASP A 29 3.77 -2.83 -5.12
N LYS A 30 2.79 -2.09 -5.64
CA LYS A 30 2.98 -0.71 -6.05
C LYS A 30 3.15 0.19 -4.84
N SER A 31 2.35 0.01 -3.79
CA SER A 31 2.54 0.74 -2.53
C SER A 31 3.95 0.51 -1.96
N ILE A 32 4.43 -0.73 -1.88
CA ILE A 32 5.78 -1.05 -1.39
C ILE A 32 6.85 -0.30 -2.19
N GLU A 33 6.76 -0.34 -3.52
CA GLU A 33 7.70 0.35 -4.41
C GLU A 33 7.73 1.87 -4.17
N TRP A 34 6.56 2.50 -4.09
CA TRP A 34 6.43 3.94 -3.90
C TRP A 34 6.92 4.40 -2.52
N PHE A 35 6.54 3.70 -1.46
CA PHE A 35 6.97 4.04 -0.11
C PHE A 35 8.48 3.80 0.09
N ARG A 36 9.06 2.82 -0.62
CA ARG A 36 10.52 2.62 -0.65
C ARG A 36 11.27 3.83 -1.20
N TYR A 37 10.74 4.51 -2.23
CA TYR A 37 11.36 5.75 -2.74
C TYR A 37 11.35 6.88 -1.72
N LEU A 38 10.44 6.83 -0.74
CA LEU A 38 10.35 7.78 0.37
C LEU A 38 11.12 7.32 1.63
N GLY A 39 11.87 6.22 1.54
CA GLY A 39 12.63 5.66 2.67
C GLY A 39 11.77 4.92 3.71
N VAL A 40 10.50 4.62 3.39
CA VAL A 40 9.58 3.89 4.27
C VAL A 40 9.58 2.41 3.89
N ASN A 41 9.86 1.54 4.86
CA ASN A 41 9.77 0.09 4.68
C ASN A 41 8.46 -0.46 5.25
N LEU A 42 7.45 -0.62 4.39
CA LEU A 42 6.15 -1.16 4.79
C LEU A 42 6.23 -2.61 5.28
N GLU A 43 7.13 -3.41 4.72
CA GLU A 43 7.24 -4.85 5.04
C GLU A 43 7.84 -5.13 6.43
N ALA A 44 8.39 -4.09 7.07
CA ALA A 44 8.80 -4.14 8.47
C ALA A 44 7.59 -4.22 9.44
N ASN A 45 6.40 -3.76 9.01
CA ASN A 45 5.20 -3.83 9.81
C ASN A 45 4.48 -5.18 9.61
N GLU A 46 4.13 -5.83 10.72
CA GLU A 46 3.47 -7.14 10.73
C GLU A 46 2.05 -7.09 10.15
N SER A 47 1.22 -6.15 10.59
CA SER A 47 -0.16 -5.99 10.08
C SER A 47 -0.19 -5.76 8.58
N PHE A 48 0.73 -4.95 8.05
CA PHE A 48 0.87 -4.79 6.60
C PHE A 48 1.25 -6.11 5.93
N ARG A 49 2.31 -6.79 6.41
CA ARG A 49 2.83 -8.01 5.81
C ARG A 49 1.82 -9.16 5.81
N GLU A 50 1.02 -9.30 6.86
CA GLU A 50 0.01 -10.36 6.95
C GLU A 50 -1.23 -10.11 6.09
N ARG A 51 -1.56 -8.85 5.80
CA ARG A 51 -2.79 -8.49 5.09
C ARG A 51 -2.57 -8.16 3.63
N LYS A 52 -1.33 -7.84 3.20
CA LYS A 52 -1.02 -7.43 1.83
C LYS A 52 -1.49 -8.44 0.78
N ASP A 53 -1.33 -9.74 0.98
CA ASP A 53 -1.68 -10.72 -0.05
C ASP A 53 -3.20 -10.82 -0.25
N VAL A 54 -3.96 -10.74 0.84
CA VAL A 54 -5.43 -10.71 0.81
C VAL A 54 -5.92 -9.41 0.16
N VAL A 55 -5.40 -8.27 0.58
CA VAL A 55 -5.71 -6.96 -0.03
C VAL A 55 -5.39 -6.96 -1.53
N GLY A 56 -4.23 -7.49 -1.91
CA GLY A 56 -3.83 -7.63 -3.31
C GLY A 56 -4.81 -8.45 -4.14
N THR A 57 -5.28 -9.58 -3.59
CA THR A 57 -6.28 -10.44 -4.22
C THR A 57 -7.61 -9.71 -4.39
N VAL A 58 -8.10 -9.05 -3.33
CA VAL A 58 -9.37 -8.30 -3.37
C VAL A 58 -9.30 -7.13 -4.36
N VAL A 59 -8.20 -6.37 -4.37
CA VAL A 59 -7.98 -5.29 -5.33
C VAL A 59 -7.93 -5.83 -6.76
N GLN A 60 -7.29 -6.97 -6.98
CA GLN A 60 -7.26 -7.59 -8.30
C GLN A 60 -8.66 -8.00 -8.75
N LYS A 61 -9.45 -8.68 -7.90
CA LYS A 61 -10.83 -9.07 -8.24
C LYS A 61 -11.73 -7.85 -8.50
N ARG A 62 -11.62 -6.77 -7.70
CA ARG A 62 -12.29 -5.49 -8.00
C ARG A 62 -11.85 -4.93 -9.34
N ASN A 63 -10.54 -4.97 -9.60
CA ASN A 63 -9.86 -4.79 -10.88
C ASN A 63 -10.69 -5.33 -12.05
N ASP A 64 -10.97 -6.60 -11.91
CA ASP A 64 -11.50 -7.48 -12.94
C ASP A 64 -13.00 -7.24 -13.14
N ILE A 65 -13.75 -7.06 -12.05
CA ILE A 65 -15.17 -6.69 -12.09
C ILE A 65 -15.35 -5.34 -12.79
N VAL A 66 -14.60 -4.31 -12.39
CA VAL A 66 -14.78 -2.94 -12.89
C VAL A 66 -14.28 -2.77 -14.33
N HIS A 67 -13.11 -3.32 -14.67
CA HIS A 67 -12.49 -3.07 -15.98
C HIS A 67 -12.68 -4.20 -16.98
N ARG A 68 -12.99 -5.42 -16.53
CA ARG A 68 -13.19 -6.58 -17.41
C ARG A 68 -14.62 -7.12 -17.37
N ASN A 69 -15.54 -6.43 -16.68
CA ASN A 69 -16.93 -6.85 -16.48
C ASN A 69 -17.03 -8.30 -15.99
N ASP A 70 -16.08 -8.69 -15.12
CA ASP A 70 -16.08 -10.02 -14.50
C ASP A 70 -17.24 -10.17 -13.51
N ASP A 71 -17.67 -11.41 -13.27
CA ASP A 71 -18.77 -11.70 -12.35
C ASP A 71 -18.31 -11.59 -10.89
N ALA A 72 -19.20 -11.04 -10.05
CA ALA A 72 -19.06 -10.90 -8.61
C ALA A 72 -19.87 -11.95 -7.84
N SER A 73 -20.50 -12.91 -8.52
CA SER A 73 -21.32 -13.98 -7.93
C SER A 73 -20.60 -14.84 -6.90
N GLU A 74 -19.27 -14.86 -6.93
CA GLU A 74 -18.41 -15.56 -5.97
C GLU A 74 -18.17 -14.77 -4.66
N ILE A 75 -18.63 -13.52 -4.55
CA ILE A 75 -18.45 -12.66 -3.38
C ILE A 75 -19.77 -12.48 -2.64
N SER A 76 -19.81 -12.90 -1.37
CA SER A 76 -20.95 -12.68 -0.48
C SER A 76 -20.86 -11.35 0.28
N PHE A 77 -21.97 -10.91 0.85
CA PHE A 77 -21.99 -9.74 1.75
C PHE A 77 -21.15 -9.94 3.02
N GLY A 78 -21.04 -11.19 3.50
CA GLY A 78 -20.16 -11.54 4.62
C GLY A 78 -18.70 -11.29 4.29
N ASP A 79 -18.28 -11.68 3.08
CA ASP A 79 -16.91 -11.46 2.60
C ASP A 79 -16.57 -9.97 2.54
N VAL A 80 -17.50 -9.13 2.05
CA VAL A 80 -17.32 -7.67 2.01
C VAL A 80 -17.08 -7.11 3.41
N SER A 81 -17.87 -7.54 4.40
CA SER A 81 -17.71 -7.08 5.79
C SER A 81 -16.35 -7.49 6.36
N THR A 82 -15.92 -8.73 6.12
CA THR A 82 -14.59 -9.20 6.53
C THR A 82 -13.47 -8.45 5.83
N TYR A 83 -13.61 -8.14 4.55
CA TYR A 83 -12.61 -7.37 3.82
C TYR A 83 -12.45 -5.95 4.38
N ILE A 84 -13.52 -5.31 4.85
CA ILE A 84 -13.40 -3.98 5.48
C ILE A 84 -12.40 -4.01 6.65
N GLU A 85 -12.54 -4.97 7.56
CA GLU A 85 -11.63 -5.12 8.71
C GLU A 85 -10.18 -5.39 8.26
N VAL A 86 -10.00 -6.28 7.29
CA VAL A 86 -8.68 -6.56 6.69
C VAL A 86 -8.04 -5.30 6.10
N PHE A 87 -8.82 -4.48 5.41
CA PHE A 87 -8.33 -3.23 4.82
C PHE A 87 -7.99 -2.18 5.89
N ILE A 88 -8.77 -2.09 6.97
CA ILE A 88 -8.45 -1.21 8.10
C ILE A 88 -7.11 -1.61 8.71
N GLU A 89 -6.92 -2.90 9.04
CA GLU A 89 -5.65 -3.39 9.60
C GLU A 89 -4.46 -3.16 8.65
N TYR A 90 -4.67 -3.36 7.34
CA TYR A 90 -3.67 -3.08 6.31
C TYR A 90 -3.28 -1.59 6.28
N LEU A 91 -4.26 -0.69 6.24
CA LEU A 91 -4.02 0.76 6.22
C LEU A 91 -3.34 1.23 7.50
N CYS A 92 -3.70 0.65 8.64
CA CYS A 92 -3.05 0.93 9.92
C CYS A 92 -1.58 0.49 9.94
N GLY A 93 -1.25 -0.62 9.27
CA GLY A 93 0.15 -1.02 9.08
C GLY A 93 0.95 0.01 8.27
N ILE A 94 0.34 0.59 7.23
CA ILE A 94 0.95 1.67 6.44
C ILE A 94 1.13 2.93 7.29
N GLU A 95 0.08 3.39 7.96
CA GLU A 95 0.15 4.60 8.79
C GLU A 95 1.20 4.45 9.88
N TYR A 96 1.27 3.29 10.53
CA TYR A 96 2.32 3.00 11.50
C TYR A 96 3.71 3.07 10.89
N ALA A 97 3.94 2.47 9.71
CA ALA A 97 5.24 2.53 9.06
C ALA A 97 5.67 3.96 8.70
N VAL A 98 4.72 4.84 8.36
CA VAL A 98 4.96 6.23 7.96
C VAL A 98 5.14 7.15 9.17
N GLN A 99 4.25 7.05 10.15
CA GLN A 99 4.17 8.00 11.26
C GLN A 99 4.75 7.47 12.58
N GLN A 100 5.05 6.17 12.66
CA GLN A 100 5.38 5.46 13.91
C GLN A 100 4.27 5.60 14.97
N ARG A 101 3.00 5.67 14.54
CA ARG A 101 1.81 5.82 15.39
C ARG A 101 0.80 4.72 15.11
N THR A 102 0.02 4.34 16.11
CA THR A 102 -1.02 3.31 15.99
C THR A 102 -2.38 3.93 15.74
N CYS A 103 -3.20 3.33 14.87
CA CYS A 103 -4.60 3.69 14.58
C CYS A 103 -5.58 3.71 15.77
N LYS A 104 -5.15 3.48 17.02
CA LYS A 104 -6.04 3.50 18.20
C LYS A 104 -6.68 4.86 18.48
N ASP A 105 -6.35 5.87 17.68
CA ASP A 105 -6.83 7.25 17.80
C ASP A 105 -7.87 7.65 16.71
N MET A 106 -8.30 6.71 15.84
CA MET A 106 -9.43 6.87 14.88
C MET A 106 -10.73 6.31 15.43
#